data_AF-A0AA86GQE4-F1
#
_entry.id   AF-A0AA86GQE4-F1
#
_cell.length_a   1.000
_cell.length_b   1.000
_cell.length_c   1.000
_cell.angle_alpha   90.00
_cell.angle_beta   90.00
_cell.angle_gamma   90.00
#
_symmetry.space_group_name_H-M   'P 1'
#
loop_
_entity.id
_entity.type
_entity.pdbx_description
1 polymer ?
#
loop_
_entity_poly.entity_id
_entity_poly.type
_entity_poly.pdbx_seq_one_letter_code
_entity_poly.pdbx_strand_id
1 'polypeptide(L)' 'MTQVTLSATPKGNGFQATITYSNGVSISSAEAFPTQAEAIEAAALKVLEMPERLADLDKPDAQD' A
#
# COMPACT_ATOMS: atom_id res chain seq x y z
N MET A 1 -14.88 7.99 5.57
CA MET A 1 -13.51 8.05 6.14
C MET A 1 -12.60 7.40 5.13
N THR A 2 -11.58 8.11 4.66
CA THR A 2 -10.58 7.56 3.74
C THR A 2 -9.44 6.97 4.55
N GLN A 3 -9.09 5.71 4.26
CA GLN A 3 -8.03 4.97 4.93
C GLN A 3 -7.11 4.29 3.90
N VAL A 4 -5.81 4.37 4.16
CA VAL A 4 -4.79 3.57 3.47
C VAL A 4 -4.09 2.75 4.54
N THR A 5 -4.08 1.44 4.37
CA THR A 5 -3.47 0.50 5.32
C THR A 5 -2.17 -0.02 4.74
N LEU A 6 -1.07 0.18 5.46
CA LEU A 6 0.22 -0.42 5.12
C LEU A 6 0.44 -1.61 6.05
N SER A 7 0.76 -2.76 5.47
CA SER A 7 0.99 -4.01 6.20
C SER A 7 2.22 -4.72 5.68
N ALA A 8 2.91 -5.42 6.57
CA ALA A 8 4.06 -6.25 6.24
C ALA A 8 3.72 -7.68 6.60
N THR A 9 3.65 -8.56 5.61
CA THR A 9 3.31 -9.98 5.82
C THR A 9 4.55 -10.84 5.60
N PRO A 10 4.83 -11.85 6.45
CA PRO A 10 5.97 -12.73 6.25
C PRO A 10 5.81 -13.53 4.94
N LYS A 11 6.84 -13.51 4.09
CA LYS A 11 6.90 -14.19 2.79
C LYS A 11 8.30 -14.74 2.54
N GLY A 12 8.44 -16.07 2.62
CA GLY A 12 9.74 -16.73 2.46
C GLY A 12 10.73 -16.31 3.55
N ASN A 13 11.92 -15.84 3.15
CA ASN A 13 12.97 -15.37 4.08
C ASN A 13 12.84 -13.90 4.48
N GLY A 14 11.73 -13.23 4.15
CA GLY A 14 11.53 -11.81 4.43
C GLY A 14 10.07 -11.44 4.62
N PHE A 15 9.75 -10.17 4.39
CA PHE A 15 8.43 -9.58 4.55
C PHE A 15 7.99 -8.91 3.25
N GLN A 16 6.78 -9.22 2.81
CA GLN A 16 6.13 -8.55 1.70
C GLN A 16 5.38 -7.33 2.21
N ALA A 17 5.70 -6.18 1.62
CA ALA A 17 4.96 -4.96 1.85
C ALA A 17 3.62 -4.98 1.10
N THR A 18 2.52 -4.60 1.73
CA THR A 18 1.20 -4.53 1.11
C THR A 18 0.49 -3.23 1.50
N ILE A 19 -0.04 -2.53 0.51
CA ILE A 19 -0.79 -1.30 0.61
C ILE A 19 -2.23 -1.60 0.21
N THR A 20 -3.17 -1.35 1.11
CA THR A 20 -4.61 -1.49 0.84
C THR A 20 -5.26 -0.12 0.90
N TYR A 21 -5.85 0.29 -0.22
CA TYR A 21 -6.60 1.53 -0.34
C TYR A 21 -8.09 1.30 -0.04
N SER A 22 -8.78 2.36 0.39
CA SER A 22 -10.23 2.29 0.69
C SER A 22 -11.10 1.98 -0.52
N ASN A 23 -10.61 2.21 -1.75
CA ASN A 23 -11.29 1.86 -2.99
C ASN A 23 -11.18 0.37 -3.36
N GLY A 24 -10.64 -0.47 -2.46
CA GLY A 24 -10.45 -1.91 -2.68
C GLY A 24 -9.17 -2.27 -3.45
N VAL A 25 -8.42 -1.29 -3.95
CA VAL A 25 -7.13 -1.55 -4.61
C VAL A 25 -6.12 -2.02 -3.56
N SER A 26 -5.48 -3.16 -3.82
CA SER A 26 -4.39 -3.68 -3.00
C SER A 26 -3.13 -3.84 -3.84
N ILE A 27 -2.03 -3.24 -3.39
CA ILE A 27 -0.74 -3.28 -4.06
C ILE A 27 0.24 -3.99 -3.14
N SER A 28 0.85 -5.07 -3.59
CA SER A 28 1.89 -5.75 -2.85
C SER A 28 3.23 -5.58 -3.55
N SER A 29 4.31 -5.44 -2.75
CA SER A 29 5.66 -5.40 -3.29
C SER A 29 6.01 -6.73 -3.93
N ALA A 30 6.70 -6.66 -5.07
CA ALA A 30 7.23 -7.86 -5.74
C ALA A 30 8.41 -8.45 -4.95
N GLU A 31 9.19 -7.60 -4.29
CA GLU A 31 10.37 -7.96 -3.52
C GLU A 31 10.02 -8.18 -2.04
N ALA A 32 10.76 -9.09 -1.40
CA ALA A 32 10.67 -9.35 0.03
C ALA A 32 11.77 -8.58 0.76
N PHE A 33 11.39 -7.86 1.81
CA PHE A 33 12.29 -7.07 2.65
C PHE A 33 12.80 -7.89 3.84
N PRO A 34 14.01 -7.64 4.35
CA PRO A 34 14.55 -8.43 5.45
C PRO A 34 13.84 -8.13 6.79
N THR A 35 13.27 -6.94 6.96
CA THR A 35 12.54 -6.55 8.17
C THR A 35 11.12 -6.04 7.89
N GLN A 36 10.24 -6.14 8.90
CA GLN A 36 8.89 -5.57 8.81
C GLN A 36 8.92 -4.06 8.63
N ALA A 37 9.85 -3.36 9.31
CA ALA A 37 10.02 -1.92 9.19
C ALA A 37 10.32 -1.51 7.75
N GLU A 38 11.32 -2.13 7.12
CA GLU A 38 11.66 -1.85 5.72
C GLU A 38 10.52 -2.16 4.75
N ALA A 39 9.75 -3.21 5.00
CA ALA A 39 8.56 -3.48 4.20
C ALA A 39 7.53 -2.35 4.33
N ILE A 40 7.22 -1.88 5.54
CA ILE A 40 6.29 -0.77 5.74
C ILE A 40 6.84 0.54 5.13
N GLU A 41 8.14 0.82 5.30
CA GLU A 41 8.81 1.98 4.71
C GLU A 41 8.72 1.95 3.18
N ALA A 42 9.00 0.81 2.55
CA ALA A 42 8.89 0.65 1.11
C ALA A 42 7.45 0.81 0.63
N ALA A 43 6.47 0.27 1.36
CA ALA A 43 5.06 0.52 1.06
C ALA A 43 4.70 2.02 1.17
N ALA A 44 5.20 2.73 2.18
CA ALA A 44 4.96 4.15 2.35
C ALA A 44 5.60 4.98 1.23
N LEU A 45 6.85 4.68 0.87
CA LEU A 45 7.51 5.29 -0.28
C LEU A 45 6.72 5.04 -1.55
N LYS A 46 6.24 3.81 -1.75
CA LYS A 46 5.48 3.45 -2.96
C LYS A 46 4.15 4.21 -3.07
N VAL A 47 3.50 4.49 -1.94
CA VAL A 47 2.32 5.36 -1.89
C VAL A 47 2.68 6.78 -2.34
N LEU A 48 3.82 7.31 -1.90
CA LEU A 48 4.29 8.65 -2.30
C LEU A 48 4.72 8.71 -3.78
N GLU A 49 5.22 7.61 -4.35
CA GLU A 49 5.53 7.49 -5.78
C GLU A 49 4.27 7.46 -6.67
N MET A 50 3.10 7.16 -6.11
CA MET A 50 1.84 7.01 -6.85
C MET A 50 0.78 8.01 -6.36
N PRO A 51 1.04 9.33 -6.44
CA PRO A 51 0.15 10.35 -5.92
C PRO A 51 -1.21 10.36 -6.63
N GLU A 52 -1.30 9.88 -7.88
CA GLU A 52 -2.59 9.75 -8.56
C GLU A 52 -3.55 8.80 -7.83
N ARG A 53 -3.04 7.76 -7.15
CA ARG A 53 -3.88 6.83 -6.38
C ARG A 53 -4.40 7.47 -5.10
N LEU A 54 -3.61 8.34 -4.47
CA LEU A 54 -4.06 9.13 -3.33
C LEU A 54 -5.08 10.18 -3.76
N ALA A 55 -4.85 10.86 -4.89
CA ALA A 55 -5.79 11.83 -5.44
C ALA A 55 -7.12 11.19 -5.87
N ASP A 56 -7.10 9.92 -6.27
CA ASP A 56 -8.32 9.15 -6.57
C ASP A 56 -9.21 8.95 -5.34
N LEU A 57 -8.63 8.93 -4.14
CA LEU A 57 -9.40 8.86 -2.88
C LEU A 57 -10.13 10.15 -2.55
N ASP A 58 -9.68 11.28 -3.09
CA ASP A 58 -10.32 12.60 -2.94
C ASP A 58 -11.47 12.78 -3.94
N LYS A 59 -11.52 11.96 -5.00
CA LYS A 59 -12.66 11.98 -5.91
C LYS A 59 -13.86 11.40 -5.17
N PRO A 60 -15.03 12.06 -5.23
CA PRO A 60 -16.26 11.43 -4.77
C PRO A 60 -16.41 10.12 -5.55
N ASP A 61 -16.61 9.03 -4.82
CA ASP A 61 -17.01 7.75 -5.39
C ASP A 61 -18.24 8.06 -6.26
N ALA A 62 -18.06 8.10 -7.58
CA ALA A 62 -19.14 8.30 -8.51
C ALA A 62 -19.94 6.99 -8.51
N GLN A 63 -20.71 6.79 -7.43
CA GLN A 63 -21.77 5.81 -7.37
C GLN A 63 -22.85 6.29 -8.34
N ASP A 64 -22.87 5.70 -9.53
CA ASP A 64 -24.05 5.62 -10.39
C ASP A 64 -25.00 4.56 -9.82
#